data_AF-A0A2E9LMQ4-F1
#
_entry.id   AF-A0A2E9LMQ4-F1
#
_cell.length_a   1.000
_cell.length_b   1.000
_cell.length_c   1.000
_cell.angle_alpha   90.00
_cell.angle_beta   90.00
_cell.angle_gamma   90.00
#
_symmetry.space_group_name_H-M   'P 1'
#
loop_
_entity.id
_entity.type
_entity.pdbx_description
1 polymer ?
#
loop_
_entity_poly.entity_id
_entity_poly.type
_entity_poly.pdbx_seq_one_letter_code
_entity_poly.pdbx_strand_id
1 'polypeptide(L)'
;MEEFLKSNGVQYEHHNVLEDQKAMEDLRSRGIKALPVTIIDDTEVIIGYFPKKLIPAFKLDVKVDLSGKTEWLADKYDKILSAACRATPQFSQEQLDMDVPWRPWTGRKTVLHIMSFPEVAYLSHKVGSMSQDDMRASDERLKDVYTAAEMVEYGNKVKNDIIVFLQSGNTAAFDLEVPAHYGGEVTVLEL
;
A
#
# COMPACT_ATOMS: atom_id res chain seq x y z
N MET A 1 -2.59 -7.66 10.76
CA MET A 1 -3.52 -7.19 11.82
C MET A 1 -3.71 -8.26 12.88
N GLU A 2 -4.26 -9.42 12.54
CA GLU A 2 -4.46 -10.52 13.52
C GLU A 2 -3.18 -10.97 14.22
N GLU A 3 -2.09 -11.13 13.48
CA GLU A 3 -0.80 -11.51 14.07
C GLU A 3 -0.34 -10.49 15.12
N PHE A 4 -0.55 -9.19 14.87
CA PHE A 4 -0.24 -8.13 15.82
C PHE A 4 -1.15 -8.17 17.06
N LEU A 5 -2.45 -8.41 16.89
CA LEU A 5 -3.37 -8.54 18.04
C LEU A 5 -3.00 -9.74 18.90
N LYS A 6 -2.77 -10.89 18.25
CA LYS A 6 -2.37 -12.15 18.89
C LYS A 6 -1.04 -12.03 19.63
N SER A 7 -0.01 -11.42 19.00
CA SER A 7 1.32 -11.27 19.63
C SER A 7 1.29 -10.37 20.87
N ASN A 8 0.29 -9.50 20.97
CA ASN A 8 0.12 -8.57 22.09
C ASN A 8 -0.97 -9.00 23.08
N GLY A 9 -1.44 -10.25 22.99
CA GLY A 9 -2.39 -10.84 23.95
C GLY A 9 -3.80 -10.26 23.87
N VAL A 10 -4.13 -9.52 22.81
CA VAL A 10 -5.48 -8.97 22.60
C VAL A 10 -6.42 -10.10 22.21
N GLN A 11 -7.53 -10.23 22.94
CA GLN A 11 -8.62 -11.14 22.58
C GLN A 11 -9.45 -10.51 21.47
N TYR A 12 -9.75 -11.28 20.43
CA TYR A 12 -10.55 -10.82 19.30
C TYR A 12 -11.40 -11.95 18.73
N GLU A 13 -12.50 -11.58 18.06
CA GLU A 13 -13.29 -12.49 17.23
C GLU A 13 -12.91 -12.25 15.76
N HIS A 14 -12.66 -13.33 15.02
CA HIS A 14 -12.37 -13.25 13.58
C HIS A 14 -13.64 -13.46 12.78
N HIS A 15 -13.91 -12.55 11.84
CA HIS A 15 -14.99 -12.69 10.87
C HIS A 15 -14.43 -12.65 9.44
N ASN A 16 -14.58 -13.77 8.71
CA ASN A 16 -14.36 -13.80 7.28
C ASN A 16 -15.64 -13.34 6.57
N VAL A 17 -15.67 -12.10 6.09
CA VAL A 17 -16.89 -11.51 5.46
C VAL A 17 -17.36 -12.25 4.21
N LEU A 18 -16.52 -13.10 3.61
CA LEU A 18 -16.93 -13.94 2.47
C LEU A 18 -17.82 -15.11 2.91
N GLU A 19 -17.73 -15.50 4.19
CA GLU A 19 -18.43 -16.65 4.78
C GLU A 19 -19.43 -16.22 5.87
N ASP A 20 -19.20 -15.07 6.50
CA ASP A 20 -20.05 -14.49 7.54
C ASP A 20 -20.87 -13.31 6.97
N GLN A 21 -22.09 -13.64 6.53
CA GLN A 21 -23.02 -12.66 5.99
C GLN A 21 -23.45 -11.62 7.04
N LYS A 22 -23.54 -12.00 8.31
CA LYS A 22 -23.97 -11.10 9.38
C LYS A 22 -22.91 -10.02 9.63
N ALA A 23 -21.64 -10.40 9.65
CA ALA A 23 -20.53 -9.45 9.73
C ALA A 23 -20.52 -8.49 8.53
N MET A 24 -20.75 -8.99 7.30
CA MET A 24 -20.86 -8.13 6.12
C MET A 24 -22.03 -7.15 6.19
N GLU A 25 -23.19 -7.57 6.71
CA GLU A 25 -24.36 -6.70 6.90
C GLU A 25 -24.10 -5.62 7.97
N ASP A 26 -23.43 -5.97 9.08
CA ASP A 26 -23.03 -5.01 10.11
C ASP A 26 -22.11 -3.93 9.52
N LEU A 27 -21.07 -4.32 8.78
CA LEU A 27 -20.17 -3.38 8.09
C LEU A 27 -20.92 -2.44 7.15
N ARG A 28 -21.86 -2.97 6.34
CA ARG A 28 -22.69 -2.16 5.43
C ARG A 28 -23.56 -1.17 6.20
N SER A 29 -24.15 -1.60 7.31
CA SER A 29 -25.01 -0.75 8.15
C SER A 29 -24.23 0.44 8.75
N ARG A 30 -22.94 0.23 9.02
CA ARG A 30 -21.99 1.23 9.51
C ARG A 30 -21.37 2.08 8.39
N GLY A 31 -21.72 1.82 7.14
CA GLY A 31 -21.16 2.50 5.96
C GLY A 31 -19.69 2.15 5.66
N ILE A 32 -19.16 1.11 6.29
CA ILE A 32 -17.78 0.64 6.09
C ILE A 32 -17.71 -0.15 4.79
N LYS A 33 -16.84 0.29 3.88
CA LYS A 33 -16.70 -0.29 2.52
C LYS A 33 -15.35 -0.94 2.28
N ALA A 34 -14.54 -1.08 3.33
CA ALA A 34 -13.14 -1.45 3.23
C ALA A 34 -12.72 -2.47 4.28
N LEU A 35 -11.73 -3.27 3.88
CA LEU A 35 -11.17 -4.37 4.66
C LEU A 35 -9.64 -4.38 4.48
N PRO A 36 -8.89 -4.91 5.46
CA PRO A 36 -9.35 -5.41 6.76
C PRO A 36 -9.82 -4.27 7.68
N VAL A 37 -10.69 -4.57 8.65
CA VAL A 37 -11.21 -3.60 9.63
C VAL A 37 -11.23 -4.20 11.02
N THR A 38 -10.88 -3.41 12.03
CA THR A 38 -11.07 -3.72 13.45
C THR A 38 -12.16 -2.82 14.01
N ILE A 39 -13.15 -3.42 14.69
CA ILE A 39 -14.18 -2.70 15.44
C ILE A 39 -13.92 -2.97 16.93
N ILE A 40 -13.81 -1.92 17.73
CA ILE A 40 -13.51 -1.99 19.16
C ILE A 40 -14.71 -1.43 19.91
N ASP A 41 -15.24 -2.20 20.85
CA ASP A 41 -16.38 -1.85 21.71
C ASP A 41 -17.54 -1.21 20.92
N ASP A 42 -17.86 -1.77 19.74
CA ASP A 42 -18.90 -1.33 18.80
C ASP A 42 -18.82 0.12 18.29
N THR A 43 -17.78 0.88 18.63
CA THR A 43 -17.77 2.33 18.44
C THR A 43 -16.54 2.83 17.72
N GLU A 44 -15.37 2.29 18.05
CA GLU A 44 -14.11 2.67 17.41
C GLU A 44 -13.83 1.75 16.22
N VAL A 45 -13.55 2.36 15.06
CA VAL A 45 -13.32 1.65 13.79
C VAL A 45 -11.96 2.01 13.24
N ILE A 46 -11.12 1.00 13.04
CA ILE A 46 -9.79 1.13 12.46
C ILE A 46 -9.72 0.30 11.18
N ILE A 47 -9.55 0.98 10.04
CA ILE A 47 -9.46 0.35 8.72
C ILE A 47 -7.98 0.18 8.37
N GLY A 48 -7.61 -1.00 7.88
CA GLY A 48 -6.23 -1.33 7.54
C GLY A 48 -5.35 -1.54 8.78
N TYR A 49 -4.12 -2.00 8.55
CA TYR A 49 -3.16 -2.17 9.63
C TYR A 49 -2.57 -0.81 10.02
N PHE A 50 -3.00 -0.26 11.16
CA PHE A 50 -2.50 1.04 11.64
C PHE A 50 -2.11 1.03 13.13
N PRO A 51 -0.88 0.60 13.47
CA PRO A 51 -0.40 0.49 14.84
C PRO A 51 -0.52 1.76 15.69
N LYS A 52 -0.33 2.96 15.11
CA LYS A 52 -0.48 4.23 15.85
C LYS A 52 -1.89 4.39 16.46
N LYS A 53 -2.92 3.84 15.81
CA LYS A 53 -4.29 3.82 16.36
C LYS A 53 -4.56 2.56 17.19
N LEU A 54 -4.06 1.40 16.76
CA LEU A 54 -4.29 0.12 17.48
C LEU A 54 -3.67 0.11 18.88
N ILE A 55 -2.46 0.63 19.06
CA ILE A 55 -1.75 0.65 20.34
C ILE A 55 -2.52 1.41 21.43
N PRO A 56 -2.91 2.68 21.23
CA PRO A 56 -3.69 3.41 22.23
C PRO A 56 -5.08 2.80 22.43
N ALA A 57 -5.75 2.36 21.37
CA ALA A 57 -7.09 1.78 21.46
C ALA A 57 -7.12 0.52 22.34
N PHE A 58 -6.12 -0.35 22.20
CA PHE A 58 -5.97 -1.55 23.04
C PHE A 58 -5.11 -1.35 24.29
N LYS A 59 -4.67 -0.11 24.58
CA LYS A 59 -3.80 0.26 25.72
C LYS A 59 -2.56 -0.63 25.83
N LEU A 60 -1.93 -0.92 24.69
CA LEU A 60 -0.77 -1.80 24.62
C LEU A 60 0.49 -1.07 25.06
N ASP A 61 1.33 -1.74 25.86
CA ASP A 61 2.67 -1.25 26.20
C ASP A 61 3.68 -1.67 25.12
N VAL A 62 3.48 -1.13 23.91
CA VAL A 62 4.28 -1.43 22.72
C VAL A 62 4.75 -0.13 22.11
N LYS A 63 6.07 -0.02 21.86
CA LYS A 63 6.62 1.05 21.04
C LYS A 63 6.82 0.56 19.62
N VAL A 64 6.03 1.10 18.69
CA VAL A 64 6.29 0.93 17.25
C VAL A 64 7.29 2.00 16.85
N ASP A 65 8.54 1.58 16.75
CA ASP A 65 9.60 2.40 16.18
C ASP A 65 9.87 1.94 14.74
N LEU A 66 9.45 2.78 13.79
CA LEU A 66 9.74 2.61 12.37
C LEU A 66 10.92 3.49 11.92
N SER A 67 11.41 4.38 12.78
CA SER A 67 12.46 5.36 12.45
C SER A 67 13.79 4.70 12.09
N GLY A 68 14.08 3.52 12.65
CA GLY A 68 15.24 2.70 12.29
C GLY A 68 15.05 1.76 11.09
N LYS A 69 13.88 1.77 10.43
CA LYS A 69 13.56 0.82 9.35
C LYS A 69 13.71 1.40 7.95
N THR A 70 14.02 2.69 7.80
CA THR A 70 14.13 3.35 6.49
C THR A 70 15.26 2.78 5.63
N GLU A 71 16.41 2.45 6.24
CA GLU A 71 17.52 1.76 5.54
C GLU A 71 17.10 0.37 5.06
N TRP A 72 16.43 -0.39 5.92
CA TRP A 72 15.91 -1.71 5.57
C TRP A 72 14.86 -1.63 4.46
N LEU A 73 13.93 -0.67 4.53
CA LEU A 73 12.93 -0.44 3.49
C LEU A 73 13.59 -0.02 2.18
N ALA A 74 14.61 0.83 2.20
CA ALA A 74 15.35 1.23 1.01
C ALA A 74 16.02 0.02 0.34
N ASP A 75 16.64 -0.87 1.11
CA ASP A 75 17.20 -2.15 0.61
C ASP A 75 16.11 -3.05 0.01
N LYS A 76 14.92 -3.12 0.62
CA LYS A 76 13.79 -3.89 0.05
C LYS A 76 13.28 -3.30 -1.25
N TYR A 77 13.06 -1.99 -1.31
CA TYR A 77 12.60 -1.33 -2.54
C TYR A 77 13.64 -1.45 -3.65
N ASP A 78 14.94 -1.31 -3.36
CA ASP A 78 15.98 -1.54 -4.36
C ASP A 78 15.92 -2.96 -4.93
N LYS A 79 15.85 -3.98 -4.07
CA LYS A 79 15.80 -5.38 -4.49
C LYS A 79 14.59 -5.69 -5.36
N ILE A 80 13.40 -5.29 -4.90
CA ILE A 80 12.13 -5.60 -5.58
C ILE A 80 12.01 -4.83 -6.89
N LEU A 81 12.24 -3.51 -6.88
CA LEU A 81 12.11 -2.69 -8.09
C LEU A 81 13.21 -2.99 -9.11
N SER A 82 14.44 -3.29 -8.66
CA SER A 82 15.49 -3.77 -9.57
C SER A 82 15.13 -5.13 -10.17
N ALA A 83 14.51 -6.04 -9.42
CA ALA A 83 14.03 -7.32 -9.97
C ALA A 83 12.90 -7.13 -10.98
N ALA A 84 11.93 -6.26 -10.70
CA ALA A 84 10.85 -5.92 -11.62
C ALA A 84 11.41 -5.33 -12.93
N CYS A 85 12.36 -4.38 -12.84
CA CYS A 85 13.02 -3.81 -14.01
C CYS A 85 13.81 -4.85 -14.81
N ARG A 86 14.51 -5.80 -14.16
CA ARG A 86 15.20 -6.90 -14.86
C ARG A 86 14.25 -7.91 -15.50
N ALA A 87 13.07 -8.11 -14.94
CA ALA A 87 12.06 -9.03 -15.47
C ALA A 87 11.30 -8.45 -16.66
N THR A 88 11.03 -7.14 -16.64
CA THR A 88 10.27 -6.42 -17.67
C THR A 88 10.73 -6.70 -19.11
N PRO A 89 12.04 -6.63 -19.47
CA PRO A 89 12.49 -6.88 -20.85
C PRO A 89 12.46 -8.37 -21.26
N GLN A 90 12.09 -9.29 -20.37
CA GLN A 90 11.92 -10.71 -20.72
C GLN A 90 10.59 -10.99 -21.41
N PHE A 91 9.67 -10.02 -21.40
CA PHE A 91 8.41 -10.07 -22.14
C PHE A 91 8.57 -9.46 -23.53
N SER A 92 7.97 -10.07 -24.55
CA SER A 92 7.77 -9.41 -25.83
C SER A 92 6.70 -8.33 -25.72
N GLN A 93 6.67 -7.37 -26.66
CA GLN A 93 5.61 -6.35 -26.69
C GLN A 93 4.22 -7.01 -26.81
N GLU A 94 4.09 -8.07 -27.60
CA GLU A 94 2.85 -8.84 -27.72
C GLU A 94 2.39 -9.41 -26.36
N GLN A 95 3.31 -10.00 -25.58
CA GLN A 95 2.99 -10.50 -24.24
C GLN A 95 2.60 -9.38 -23.25
N LEU A 96 3.19 -8.19 -23.40
CA LEU A 96 2.82 -7.02 -22.59
C LEU A 96 1.44 -6.48 -22.97
N ASP A 97 1.03 -6.58 -24.22
CA ASP A 97 -0.28 -6.12 -24.69
C ASP A 97 -1.42 -7.11 -24.40
N MET A 98 -1.11 -8.37 -24.09
CA MET A 98 -2.10 -9.39 -23.71
C MET A 98 -2.75 -9.13 -22.35
N ASP A 99 -4.04 -9.43 -22.24
CA ASP A 99 -4.74 -9.52 -20.96
C ASP A 99 -4.23 -10.68 -20.10
N VAL A 100 -4.11 -10.44 -18.80
CA VAL A 100 -3.82 -11.51 -17.84
C VAL A 100 -5.11 -12.20 -17.39
N PRO A 101 -5.12 -13.53 -17.14
CA PRO A 101 -6.37 -14.27 -16.93
C PRO A 101 -7.05 -14.04 -15.57
N TRP A 102 -6.36 -13.44 -14.58
CA TRP A 102 -6.86 -13.31 -13.20
C TRP A 102 -7.36 -11.91 -12.83
N ARG A 103 -7.24 -10.91 -13.72
CA ARG A 103 -7.75 -9.55 -13.50
C ARG A 103 -7.91 -8.83 -14.84
N PRO A 104 -8.78 -7.80 -14.96
CA PRO A 104 -9.09 -7.15 -16.22
C PRO A 104 -7.99 -6.18 -16.71
N TRP A 105 -6.72 -6.57 -16.64
CA TRP A 105 -5.55 -5.75 -16.98
C TRP A 105 -4.66 -6.47 -17.99
N THR A 106 -3.89 -5.70 -18.76
CA THR A 106 -2.81 -6.23 -19.60
C THR A 106 -1.57 -6.59 -18.77
N GLY A 107 -0.67 -7.37 -19.38
CA GLY A 107 0.67 -7.62 -18.85
C GLY A 107 1.42 -6.32 -18.56
N ARG A 108 1.36 -5.35 -19.48
CA ARG A 108 1.94 -4.01 -19.34
C ARG A 108 1.40 -3.31 -18.10
N LYS A 109 0.07 -3.22 -17.96
CA LYS A 109 -0.54 -2.54 -16.81
C LYS A 109 -0.16 -3.23 -15.50
N THR A 110 -0.06 -4.56 -15.51
CA THR A 110 0.36 -5.34 -14.34
C THR A 110 1.80 -5.04 -13.93
N VAL A 111 2.74 -4.99 -14.89
CA VAL A 111 4.15 -4.68 -14.60
C VAL A 111 4.32 -3.23 -14.17
N LEU A 112 3.68 -2.28 -14.87
CA LEU A 112 3.73 -0.86 -14.49
C LEU A 112 3.22 -0.63 -13.06
N HIS A 113 2.17 -1.33 -12.65
CA HIS A 113 1.59 -1.20 -11.32
C HIS A 113 2.57 -1.57 -10.19
N ILE A 114 3.47 -2.52 -10.41
CA ILE A 114 4.52 -2.89 -9.43
C ILE A 114 5.42 -1.70 -9.10
N MET A 115 5.63 -0.80 -10.07
CA MET A 115 6.47 0.38 -9.95
C MET A 115 5.65 1.60 -9.55
N SER A 116 4.47 1.79 -10.15
CA SER A 116 3.67 2.99 -9.94
C SER A 116 2.97 3.03 -8.60
N PHE A 117 2.59 1.89 -8.03
CA PHE A 117 1.96 1.86 -6.73
C PHE A 117 2.88 2.41 -5.61
N PRO A 118 4.14 1.94 -5.49
CA PRO A 118 5.13 2.58 -4.62
C PRO A 118 5.38 4.06 -4.91
N GLU A 119 5.32 4.48 -6.17
CA GLU A 119 5.47 5.91 -6.53
C GLU A 119 4.36 6.76 -5.90
N VAL A 120 3.10 6.34 -6.04
CA VAL A 120 1.96 7.06 -5.43
C VAL A 120 2.09 7.05 -3.91
N ALA A 121 2.50 5.91 -3.32
CA ALA A 121 2.68 5.78 -1.87
C ALA A 121 3.68 6.80 -1.34
N TYR A 122 4.92 6.85 -1.84
CA TYR A 122 5.89 7.81 -1.30
C TYR A 122 5.51 9.25 -1.65
N LEU A 123 4.90 9.53 -2.82
CA LEU A 123 4.47 10.90 -3.18
C LEU A 123 3.29 11.42 -2.36
N SER A 124 2.59 10.57 -1.62
CA SER A 124 1.48 10.97 -0.76
C SER A 124 1.87 12.03 0.27
N HIS A 125 3.15 12.12 0.68
CA HIS A 125 3.60 13.21 1.56
C HIS A 125 3.51 14.60 0.93
N LYS A 126 3.49 14.69 -0.41
CA LYS A 126 3.35 15.94 -1.16
C LYS A 126 1.91 16.17 -1.58
N VAL A 127 1.22 15.11 -2.00
CA VAL A 127 -0.16 15.16 -2.50
C VAL A 127 -1.15 15.32 -1.35
N GLY A 128 -0.85 14.75 -0.17
CA GLY A 128 -1.72 14.73 0.99
C GLY A 128 -2.67 13.53 1.04
N SER A 129 -2.59 12.62 0.07
CA SER A 129 -3.39 11.39 0.00
C SER A 129 -2.74 10.32 -0.89
N MET A 130 -3.14 9.08 -0.69
CA MET A 130 -3.02 7.99 -1.67
C MET A 130 -4.43 7.46 -1.94
N SER A 131 -5.30 8.28 -2.52
CA SER A 131 -6.70 7.94 -2.77
C SER A 131 -6.88 7.12 -4.07
N GLN A 132 -8.09 6.61 -4.29
CA GLN A 132 -8.45 6.01 -5.58
C GLN A 132 -8.31 7.00 -6.75
N ASP A 133 -8.50 8.29 -6.49
CA ASP A 133 -8.37 9.35 -7.50
C ASP A 133 -6.90 9.57 -7.85
N ASP A 134 -6.00 9.53 -6.85
CA ASP A 134 -4.55 9.60 -7.05
C ASP A 134 -4.03 8.38 -7.83
N MET A 135 -4.55 7.20 -7.54
CA MET A 135 -4.25 5.97 -8.31
C MET A 135 -4.71 6.10 -9.76
N ARG A 136 -5.93 6.61 -10.01
CA ARG A 136 -6.44 6.84 -11.38
C ARG A 136 -5.62 7.91 -12.11
N ALA A 137 -5.22 8.97 -11.43
CA ALA A 137 -4.35 10.00 -12.00
C ALA A 137 -2.97 9.44 -12.38
N SER A 138 -2.42 8.53 -11.57
CA SER A 138 -1.20 7.80 -11.90
C SER A 138 -1.36 6.92 -13.12
N ASP A 139 -2.44 6.12 -13.19
CA ASP A 139 -2.79 5.29 -14.34
C ASP A 139 -2.89 6.13 -15.64
N GLU A 140 -3.58 7.27 -15.59
CA GLU A 140 -3.75 8.16 -16.74
C GLU A 140 -2.42 8.77 -17.20
N ARG A 141 -1.56 9.20 -16.27
CA ARG A 141 -0.23 9.75 -16.59
C ARG A 141 0.67 8.72 -17.25
N LEU A 142 0.52 7.44 -16.90
CA LEU A 142 1.38 6.36 -17.36
C LEU A 142 0.84 5.62 -18.60
N LYS A 143 -0.30 6.04 -19.14
CA LYS A 143 -0.95 5.35 -20.28
C LYS A 143 -0.06 5.23 -21.52
N ASP A 144 0.84 6.20 -21.72
CA ASP A 144 1.71 6.29 -22.89
C ASP A 144 3.09 5.63 -22.66
N VAL A 145 3.36 5.12 -21.45
CA VAL A 145 4.55 4.29 -21.19
C VAL A 145 4.30 2.91 -21.79
N TYR A 146 4.83 2.64 -22.99
CA TYR A 146 4.35 1.55 -23.83
C TYR A 146 5.32 0.37 -23.93
N THR A 147 6.61 0.66 -24.12
CA THR A 147 7.64 -0.33 -24.36
C THR A 147 8.31 -0.79 -23.06
N ALA A 148 8.88 -1.99 -23.09
CA ALA A 148 9.68 -2.50 -21.96
C ALA A 148 10.82 -1.54 -21.58
N ALA A 149 11.43 -0.85 -22.55
CA ALA A 149 12.50 0.12 -22.29
C ALA A 149 12.00 1.33 -21.50
N GLU A 150 10.88 1.92 -21.92
CA GLU A 150 10.26 3.06 -21.22
C GLU A 150 9.78 2.67 -19.82
N MET A 151 9.23 1.46 -19.66
CA MET A 151 8.84 0.93 -18.34
C MET A 151 10.05 0.78 -17.42
N VAL A 152 11.20 0.32 -17.94
CA VAL A 152 12.45 0.20 -17.17
C VAL A 152 13.02 1.57 -16.81
N GLU A 153 12.96 2.54 -17.72
CA GLU A 153 13.37 3.92 -17.43
C GLU A 153 12.53 4.51 -16.29
N TYR A 154 11.21 4.40 -16.40
CA TYR A 154 10.28 4.80 -15.36
C TYR A 154 10.54 4.09 -14.02
N GLY A 155 10.66 2.77 -14.04
CA GLY A 155 10.92 1.97 -12.84
C GLY A 155 12.22 2.32 -12.13
N ASN A 156 13.29 2.60 -12.89
CA ASN A 156 14.55 3.05 -12.31
C ASN A 156 14.45 4.44 -11.68
N LYS A 157 13.69 5.36 -12.30
CA LYS A 157 13.42 6.67 -11.70
C LYS A 157 12.68 6.51 -10.37
N VAL A 158 11.58 5.75 -10.35
CA VAL A 158 10.79 5.51 -9.12
C VAL A 158 11.67 4.91 -8.02
N LYS A 159 12.45 3.87 -8.36
CA LYS A 159 13.37 3.22 -7.42
C LYS A 159 14.34 4.23 -6.80
N ASN A 160 15.00 5.05 -7.61
CA ASN A 160 15.96 6.02 -7.13
C ASN A 160 15.28 7.07 -6.22
N ASP A 161 14.11 7.56 -6.62
CA ASP A 161 13.38 8.58 -5.87
C ASP A 161 12.92 8.06 -4.50
N ILE A 162 12.44 6.82 -4.41
CA ILE A 162 12.04 6.19 -3.15
C ILE A 162 13.24 5.97 -2.24
N ILE A 163 14.37 5.49 -2.76
CA ILE A 163 15.59 5.30 -1.97
C ILE A 163 16.08 6.64 -1.41
N VAL A 164 16.12 7.68 -2.25
CA VAL A 164 16.49 9.04 -1.81
C VAL A 164 15.52 9.56 -0.75
N PHE A 165 14.21 9.35 -0.93
CA PHE A 165 13.21 9.74 0.06
C PHE A 165 13.43 9.04 1.41
N LEU A 166 13.61 7.72 1.42
CA LEU A 166 13.84 6.95 2.65
C LEU A 166 15.16 7.31 3.34
N GLN A 167 16.19 7.66 2.57
CA GLN A 167 17.51 8.08 3.09
C GLN A 167 17.58 9.57 3.46
N SER A 168 16.53 10.36 3.17
CA SER A 168 16.52 11.80 3.43
C SER A 168 16.51 12.18 4.92
N GLY A 169 16.15 11.24 5.79
CA GLY A 169 15.93 11.53 7.21
C GLY A 169 14.71 12.42 7.48
N ASN A 170 13.79 12.56 6.52
CA ASN A 170 12.60 13.40 6.63
C ASN A 170 11.51 12.71 7.48
N THR A 171 11.75 12.61 8.78
CA THR A 171 10.82 11.99 9.75
C THR A 171 9.43 12.62 9.74
N ALA A 172 9.35 13.94 9.52
CA ALA A 172 8.06 14.63 9.41
C ALA A 172 7.21 14.11 8.23
N ALA A 173 7.83 13.82 7.09
CA ALA A 173 7.11 13.21 5.96
C ALA A 173 6.75 11.75 6.23
N PHE A 174 7.63 10.99 6.90
CA PHE A 174 7.37 9.59 7.25
C PHE A 174 6.18 9.44 8.19
N ASP A 175 6.08 10.33 9.17
CA ASP A 175 5.03 10.31 10.21
C ASP A 175 3.70 10.93 9.77
N LEU A 176 3.67 11.59 8.59
CA LEU A 176 2.46 12.23 8.09
C LEU A 176 1.37 11.18 7.86
N GLU A 177 0.21 11.40 8.48
CA GLU A 177 -0.98 10.59 8.25
C GLU A 177 -1.74 11.11 7.03
N VAL A 178 -2.05 10.22 6.10
CA VAL A 178 -2.75 10.56 4.86
C VAL A 178 -3.89 9.58 4.60
N PRO A 179 -4.97 10.00 3.90
CA PRO A 179 -6.02 9.09 3.48
C PRO A 179 -5.51 8.00 2.55
N ALA A 180 -5.89 6.74 2.81
CA ALA A 180 -5.49 5.59 2.01
C ALA A 180 -6.53 5.22 0.93
N HIS A 181 -6.09 4.49 -0.10
CA HIS A 181 -6.93 4.07 -1.23
C HIS A 181 -8.00 3.05 -0.82
N TYR A 182 -7.75 2.32 0.27
CA TYR A 182 -8.70 1.45 0.93
C TYR A 182 -9.54 2.19 1.98
N GLY A 183 -9.48 3.51 2.09
CA GLY A 183 -10.18 4.27 3.14
C GLY A 183 -9.47 4.25 4.49
N GLY A 184 -9.88 5.16 5.38
CA GLY A 184 -9.12 5.44 6.62
C GLY A 184 -7.85 6.24 6.35
N GLU A 185 -6.99 6.34 7.37
CA GLU A 185 -5.67 6.96 7.29
C GLU A 185 -4.57 6.01 7.74
N VAL A 186 -3.36 6.26 7.26
CA VAL A 186 -2.13 5.54 7.62
C VAL A 186 -0.95 6.49 7.45
N THR A 187 0.20 6.21 8.06
CA THR A 187 1.39 7.03 7.81
C THR A 187 1.96 6.79 6.41
N VAL A 188 2.62 7.80 5.83
CA VAL A 188 3.31 7.65 4.53
C VAL A 188 4.32 6.51 4.55
N LEU A 189 5.02 6.30 5.67
CA LEU A 189 6.02 5.22 5.78
C LEU A 189 5.40 3.81 5.75
N GLU A 190 4.13 3.69 6.10
CA GLU A 190 3.38 2.44 6.16
C GLU A 190 2.57 2.12 4.89
N LEU A 191 2.52 3.06 3.91
CA LEU A 191 1.97 2.85 2.57
C LEU A 191 2.93 2.05 1.67
#